data_AF-A0A661UX89-F1
#
_entry.id   AF-A0A661UX89-F1
#
_cell.length_a   1.000
_cell.length_b   1.000
_cell.length_c   1.000
_cell.angle_alpha   90.00
_cell.angle_beta   90.00
_cell.angle_gamma   90.00
#
_symmetry.space_group_name_H-M   'P 1'
#
loop_
_entity.id
_entity.type
_entity.pdbx_description
1 polymer ?
#
loop_
_entity_poly.entity_id
_entity_poly.type
_entity_poly.pdbx_seq_one_letter_code
_entity_poly.pdbx_strand_id
1 'polypeptide(L)'
;MRVLGIDPGSSATGYGVVEGDSGTFRLLECGVVRPRPGGSFAERLLQIHEGVLSVIDRHEPDCLSIEGVFYREDARTAVILSHARGVALLAGAV
;
A
#
# COMPACT_ATOMS: atom_id res chain seq x y z
N MET A 1 12.21 5.97 14.20
CA MET A 1 11.98 5.06 13.07
C MET A 1 10.62 5.37 12.46
N ARG A 2 10.56 5.54 11.15
CA ARG A 2 9.33 5.72 10.37
C ARG A 2 8.97 4.43 9.66
N VAL A 3 7.72 4.01 9.79
CA VAL A 3 7.21 2.80 9.15
C VAL A 3 5.99 3.17 8.32
N LEU A 4 6.02 2.77 7.04
CA LEU A 4 4.87 2.81 6.15
C LEU A 4 4.17 1.44 6.19
N GLY A 5 2.97 1.37 6.75
CA GLY A 5 2.09 0.20 6.67
C GLY A 5 1.17 0.27 5.45
N ILE A 6 1.02 -0.85 4.74
CA ILE A 6 0.15 -1.00 3.56
C ILE A 6 -0.86 -2.14 3.77
N ASP A 7 -2.14 -1.81 3.58
CA ASP A 7 -3.26 -2.75 3.40
C ASP A 7 -3.63 -2.75 1.90
N PRO A 8 -3.13 -3.72 1.11
CA PRO A 8 -3.26 -3.70 -0.33
C PRO A 8 -4.68 -4.05 -0.77
N GLY A 9 -5.17 -3.32 -1.78
CA GLY A 9 -6.44 -3.65 -2.43
C GLY A 9 -6.55 -3.02 -3.80
N SER A 10 -7.04 -3.77 -4.78
CA SER A 10 -7.08 -3.32 -6.18
C SER A 10 -8.02 -2.12 -6.40
N SER A 11 -9.06 -1.97 -5.58
CA SER A 11 -10.04 -0.86 -5.65
C SER A 11 -9.73 0.25 -4.63
N ALA A 12 -9.06 -0.10 -3.55
CA ALA A 12 -8.69 0.79 -2.47
C ALA A 12 -7.49 0.17 -1.75
N THR A 13 -6.37 0.88 -1.71
CA THR A 13 -5.18 0.47 -0.94
C THR A 13 -5.05 1.41 0.25
N GLY A 14 -5.22 0.89 1.46
CA GLY A 14 -5.03 1.63 2.70
C GLY A 14 -3.56 1.80 3.02
N TYR A 15 -3.21 2.94 3.62
CA TYR A 15 -1.85 3.16 4.12
C TYR A 15 -1.85 3.96 5.43
N GLY A 16 -0.78 3.78 6.20
CA GLY A 16 -0.49 4.57 7.39
C GLY A 16 1.01 4.73 7.59
N VAL A 17 1.44 5.93 7.95
CA VAL A 17 2.82 6.25 8.32
C VAL A 17 2.86 6.56 9.80
N VAL A 18 3.70 5.83 10.54
CA VAL A 18 3.93 6.07 11.96
C VAL A 18 5.40 6.37 12.21
N GLU A 19 5.68 7.21 13.19
CA GLU A 19 7.04 7.54 13.65
C GLU A 19 7.15 7.26 15.14
N GLY A 20 8.23 6.60 15.55
CA GLY A 20 8.47 6.35 16.96
C GLY A 20 9.72 5.53 17.24
N ASP A 21 9.93 5.31 18.53
CA ASP A 21 10.84 4.31 19.07
C ASP A 21 10.18 3.60 20.26
N SER A 22 10.59 2.35 20.49
CA SER A 22 10.40 1.53 21.70
C SER A 22 9.33 1.99 22.70
N GLY A 23 8.06 1.89 22.30
CA GLY A 23 6.89 2.05 23.18
C GLY A 23 6.08 3.32 22.98
N THR A 24 6.56 4.29 22.18
CA THR A 24 5.77 5.47 21.81
C THR A 24 5.75 5.65 20.30
N PHE A 25 4.54 5.69 19.73
CA PHE A 25 4.34 5.91 18.29
C PHE A 25 3.42 7.10 18.07
N ARG A 26 3.74 7.89 17.05
CA ARG A 26 2.94 9.00 16.56
C ARG A 26 2.48 8.69 15.14
N LEU A 27 1.18 8.86 14.89
CA LEU A 27 0.65 8.84 13.53
C LEU A 27 1.11 10.10 12.78
N LEU A 28 1.78 9.92 11.64
CA LEU A 28 2.17 11.02 10.74
C LEU A 28 1.08 11.29 9.71
N GLU A 29 0.62 10.24 9.03
CA GLU A 29 -0.39 10.32 7.98
C GLU A 29 -1.09 8.96 7.88
N CYS A 30 -2.38 8.95 7.54
CA CYS A 30 -3.03 7.77 7.02
C CYS A 30 -4.01 8.16 5.92
N GLY A 31 -4.31 7.22 5.05
CA GLY A 31 -5.18 7.49 3.91
C GLY A 31 -5.48 6.25 3.10
N VAL A 32 -6.08 6.48 1.95
CA VAL A 32 -6.44 5.43 0.99
C VAL A 32 -6.11 5.92 -0.40
N VAL A 33 -5.26 5.16 -1.10
CA VAL A 33 -5.06 5.31 -2.54
C VAL A 33 -6.26 4.67 -3.23
N ARG A 34 -7.10 5.50 -3.87
CA ARG A 34 -8.30 5.06 -4.60
C ARG A 34 -8.10 5.30 -6.10
N PRO A 35 -7.86 4.23 -6.88
CA PRO A 35 -7.83 4.34 -8.32
C PRO A 35 -9.15 4.89 -8.87
N ARG A 36 -9.08 5.66 -9.96
CA ARG A 36 -10.26 6.24 -10.60
C ARG A 36 -11.18 5.14 -11.14
N PRO A 37 -12.50 5.26 -10.98
CA PRO A 37 -13.43 4.33 -11.57
C PRO A 37 -13.37 4.41 -13.11
N GLY A 38 -13.60 3.28 -13.77
CA GLY A 38 -13.69 3.19 -15.24
C GLY A 38 -12.36 2.96 -15.97
N GLY A 39 -11.21 3.02 -15.29
CA GLY A 39 -9.91 2.64 -15.87
C GLY A 39 -9.72 1.12 -15.97
N SER A 40 -8.84 0.71 -16.88
CA SER A 40 -8.36 -0.66 -17.00
C SER A 40 -7.67 -1.14 -15.72
N PHE A 41 -7.53 -2.45 -15.55
CA PHE A 41 -6.85 -3.01 -14.39
C PHE A 41 -5.38 -2.55 -14.28
N ALA A 42 -4.68 -2.47 -15.42
CA ALA A 42 -3.29 -1.98 -15.46
C ALA A 42 -3.18 -0.51 -15.01
N GLU A 43 -4.08 0.37 -15.46
CA GLU A 43 -4.11 1.77 -15.02
C GLU A 43 -4.40 1.88 -13.52
N ARG A 44 -5.24 1.01 -12.98
CA ARG A 44 -5.50 0.97 -11.53
C ARG A 44 -4.24 0.58 -10.75
N LEU A 45 -3.49 -0.42 -11.23
CA LEU A 45 -2.23 -0.82 -10.61
C LEU A 45 -1.17 0.29 -10.68
N LEU A 46 -1.09 1.01 -11.79
CA LEU A 46 -0.22 2.19 -11.92
C LEU A 46 -0.59 3.26 -10.89
N GLN A 47 -1.87 3.57 -10.74
CA GLN A 47 -2.33 4.56 -9.76
C GLN A 47 -2.05 4.13 -8.31
N ILE A 48 -2.13 2.83 -8.01
CA ILE A 48 -1.72 2.30 -6.70
C ILE A 48 -0.22 2.54 -6.49
N HIS A 49 0.60 2.15 -7.48
CA HIS A 49 2.06 2.33 -7.43
C HIS A 49 2.45 3.80 -7.22
N GLU A 50 1.94 4.71 -8.04
CA GLU A 50 2.20 6.15 -7.95
C GLU A 50 1.72 6.75 -6.63
N GLY A 51 0.55 6.30 -6.14
CA GLY A 51 0.02 6.73 -4.85
C GLY A 51 0.91 6.32 -3.68
N VAL A 52 1.43 5.08 -3.70
CA VAL A 52 2.37 4.59 -2.68
C VAL A 52 3.71 5.32 -2.78
N LEU A 53 4.28 5.48 -3.99
CA LEU A 53 5.51 6.27 -4.19
C LEU A 53 5.34 7.69 -3.65
N SER A 54 4.21 8.33 -3.90
CA SER A 54 3.95 9.67 -3.40
C SER A 54 3.96 9.75 -1.87
N VAL A 55 3.49 8.71 -1.17
CA VAL A 55 3.59 8.62 0.31
C VAL A 55 5.04 8.42 0.74
N ILE A 56 5.80 7.58 0.04
CA ILE A 56 7.23 7.34 0.28
C ILE A 56 8.01 8.65 0.12
N ASP A 57 7.82 9.37 -0.98
CA ASP A 57 8.49 10.64 -1.27
C ASP A 57 8.20 11.73 -0.21
N ARG A 58 6.98 11.72 0.36
CA ARG A 58 6.59 12.71 1.39
C ARG A 58 7.18 12.42 2.77
N HIS A 59 7.37 11.15 3.12
CA HIS A 59 7.67 10.74 4.50
C HIS A 59 9.03 10.08 4.69
N GLU A 60 9.65 9.62 3.61
CA GLU A 60 10.94 8.91 3.61
C GLU A 60 10.99 7.82 4.70
N PRO A 61 10.09 6.81 4.66
CA PRO A 61 10.02 5.79 5.69
C PRO A 61 11.27 4.91 5.71
N ASP A 62 11.72 4.50 6.90
CA ASP A 62 12.86 3.60 7.07
C ASP A 62 12.54 2.17 6.60
N CYS A 63 11.26 1.78 6.68
CA CYS A 63 10.80 0.51 6.15
C CYS A 63 9.32 0.55 5.73
N LEU A 64 8.99 -0.36 4.81
CA LEU A 64 7.61 -0.65 4.41
C LEU A 64 7.18 -1.99 4.98
N SER A 65 6.02 -2.01 5.64
CA SER A 65 5.32 -3.20 6.09
C SER A 65 4.07 -3.38 5.24
N ILE A 66 3.81 -4.60 4.78
CA ILE A 66 2.64 -4.90 3.94
C ILE A 66 1.91 -6.12 4.47
N GLU A 67 0.58 -6.05 4.47
CA GLU A 67 -0.26 -7.16 4.91
C GLU A 67 -0.01 -8.43 4.05
N GLY A 68 -0.10 -9.58 4.71
CA GLY A 68 -0.07 -10.88 4.06
C GLY A 68 -1.34 -11.14 3.26
N VAL A 69 -1.26 -12.02 2.26
CA VAL A 69 -2.44 -12.43 1.51
C VAL A 69 -3.19 -13.48 2.33
N PHE A 70 -4.38 -13.13 2.85
CA PHE A 70 -5.30 -14.10 3.43
C PHE A 70 -6.24 -14.64 2.35
N TYR A 71 -6.30 -15.96 2.18
CA TYR A 71 -7.26 -16.63 1.31
C TYR A 71 -8.22 -17.45 2.18
N ARG A 72 -9.54 -17.29 1.98
CA ARG A 72 -10.52 -18.21 2.56
C ARG A 72 -11.56 -18.74 1.57
N GLU A 73 -11.90 -18.01 0.50
CA GLU A 73 -13.04 -18.43 -0.35
C GLU A 73 -12.89 -18.26 -1.88
N ASP A 74 -12.08 -17.32 -2.41
CA ASP A 74 -12.02 -17.08 -3.87
C ASP A 74 -10.58 -16.86 -4.40
N ALA A 75 -10.12 -17.82 -5.20
CA ALA A 75 -8.81 -17.77 -5.86
C ALA A 75 -8.66 -16.59 -6.83
N ARG A 76 -9.75 -16.17 -7.50
CA ARG A 76 -9.72 -15.04 -8.44
C ARG A 76 -9.45 -13.74 -7.70
N THR A 77 -10.14 -13.53 -6.58
CA THR A 77 -9.93 -12.36 -5.71
C THR A 77 -8.51 -12.34 -5.15
N ALA A 78 -7.96 -13.49 -4.75
CA ALA A 78 -6.58 -13.61 -4.28
C ALA A 78 -5.53 -13.23 -5.35
N VAL A 79 -5.74 -13.62 -6.61
CA VAL A 79 -4.86 -13.22 -7.73
C VAL A 79 -4.93 -11.70 -7.95
N ILE A 80 -6.14 -11.13 -8.00
CA ILE A 80 -6.33 -9.67 -8.18
C ILE A 80 -5.64 -8.88 -7.06
N LEU A 81 -5.78 -9.32 -5.81
CA LEU A 81 -5.10 -8.74 -4.66
C LEU A 81 -3.57 -8.84 -4.78
N SER A 82 -3.07 -9.99 -5.24
CA SER A 82 -1.64 -10.23 -5.39
C SER A 82 -0.96 -9.26 -6.37
N HIS A 83 -1.66 -8.83 -7.42
CA HIS A 83 -1.16 -7.79 -8.33
C HIS A 83 -1.03 -6.43 -7.64
N ALA A 84 -2.05 -5.99 -6.88
CA ALA A 84 -2.01 -4.74 -6.13
C ALA A 84 -0.89 -4.74 -5.08
N ARG A 85 -0.74 -5.87 -4.37
CA ARG A 85 0.36 -6.10 -3.43
C ARG A 85 1.73 -6.03 -4.14
N GLY A 86 1.85 -6.63 -5.32
CA GLY A 86 3.10 -6.63 -6.09
C GLY A 86 3.58 -5.24 -6.47
N VAL A 87 2.68 -4.37 -6.93
CA VAL A 87 3.05 -2.99 -7.28
C VAL A 87 3.33 -2.13 -6.04
N ALA A 88 2.66 -2.36 -4.92
CA ALA A 88 2.99 -1.68 -3.66
C ALA A 88 4.38 -2.08 -3.12
N LEU A 89 4.74 -3.37 -3.25
CA LEU A 89 6.09 -3.85 -2.92
C LEU A 89 7.16 -3.24 -3.84
N LEU A 90 6.89 -3.17 -5.14
CA LEU A 90 7.80 -2.56 -6.10
C LEU A 90 8.05 -1.08 -5.76
N ALA A 91 7.00 -0.35 -5.37
CA ALA A 91 7.13 1.04 -4.92
C ALA A 91 8.00 1.17 -3.66
N GLY A 92 8.02 0.18 -2.77
CA GLY A 92 8.86 0.19 -1.57
C GLY A 92 10.30 -0.29 -1.77
N ALA A 93 10.69 -0.67 -2.98
CA ALA A 93 12.01 -1.20 -3.30
C ALA A 93 12.99 -0.13 -3.85
N VAL A 94 12.57 1.14 -3.90
CA VAL A 94 13.36 2.29 -4.38
C VAL A 94 14.09 2.99 -3.24
#